data_AF-A0A6J8CVZ6-F1
#
_entry.id   AF-A0A6J8CVZ6-F1
#
_cell.length_a   1.000
_cell.length_b   1.000
_cell.length_c   1.000
_cell.angle_alpha   90.00
_cell.angle_beta   90.00
_cell.angle_gamma   90.00
#
_symmetry.space_group_name_H-M   'P 1'
#
loop_
_entity.id
_entity.type
_entity.pdbx_description
1 polymer ?
#
loop_
_entity_poly.entity_id
_entity_poly.type
_entity_poly.pdbx_seq_one_letter_code
_entity_poly.pdbx_strand_id
1 'polypeptide(L)'
;MVGSWSDVIGRRSTLFIPTFGLMFKSAFFAIGIKLEGNTYTFVIAFFVDGFCGMWISLLASAYSFTADMTNYGKSRLFGVVFVEITLGVGVALGIFTSGYIIKFFGFLYGSVLMVGVGVLLCFLIILLPESVRSTNKITTMTQLEYLKNAVSFYIKKTSLRNKFILLAVIFSLQALSNIGRINVYTLYVMNSPFCWNSVLIGLFGVGRSVAQMIVSVALTQPLYKCMSKDAMVVVGSLSAIGCYVLTALAINDKMLFMTPVVGLFLNFPVIVIRSEMSQITPRERQDIKYPPVSVDM
;
A
#
# COMPACT_ATOMS: atom_id res chain seq x y z
N MET A 1 -1.26 3.14 13.32
CA MET A 1 -2.52 3.33 14.06
C MET A 1 -3.46 2.14 13.86
N VAL A 2 -3.67 1.68 12.63
CA VAL A 2 -4.47 0.47 12.34
C VAL A 2 -3.93 -0.77 13.07
N GLY A 3 -2.61 -1.00 13.09
CA GLY A 3 -2.03 -2.18 13.75
C GLY A 3 -2.32 -2.29 15.25
N SER A 4 -2.23 -1.19 16.00
CA SER A 4 -2.53 -1.18 17.44
C SER A 4 -4.02 -1.29 17.74
N TRP A 5 -4.87 -0.74 16.87
CA TRP A 5 -6.33 -0.84 16.99
C TRP A 5 -6.84 -2.23 16.61
N SER A 6 -6.18 -2.84 15.62
CA SER A 6 -6.44 -4.19 15.15
C SER A 6 -6.15 -5.27 16.19
N ASP A 7 -5.17 -5.02 17.06
CA ASP A 7 -4.84 -5.92 18.17
C ASP A 7 -5.93 -5.95 19.26
N VAL A 8 -6.84 -4.97 19.31
CA VAL A 8 -7.89 -4.85 20.34
C VAL A 8 -9.27 -5.28 19.83
N ILE A 9 -9.62 -4.90 18.60
CA ILE A 9 -10.97 -5.10 18.03
C ILE A 9 -11.10 -6.43 17.24
N GLY A 10 -9.96 -7.10 17.02
CA GLY A 10 -9.89 -8.31 16.22
C GLY A 10 -9.50 -8.02 14.77
N ARG A 11 -8.71 -8.94 14.20
CA ARG A 11 -8.14 -8.82 12.84
C ARG A 11 -9.23 -8.80 11.76
N ARG A 12 -10.33 -9.53 11.98
CA ARG A 12 -11.48 -9.60 11.06
C ARG A 12 -12.17 -8.25 10.90
N SER A 13 -12.49 -7.59 12.01
CA SER A 13 -13.10 -6.25 12.00
C SER A 13 -12.21 -5.21 11.33
N THR A 14 -10.89 -5.34 11.48
CA THR A 14 -9.92 -4.44 10.85
C THR A 14 -9.85 -4.61 9.33
N LEU A 15 -10.10 -5.82 8.81
CA LEU A 15 -10.22 -6.09 7.37
C LEU A 15 -11.57 -5.63 6.79
N PHE A 16 -12.64 -5.73 7.59
CA PHE A 16 -13.99 -5.39 7.15
C PHE A 16 -14.17 -3.89 6.91
N ILE A 17 -13.67 -3.03 7.82
CA ILE A 17 -13.82 -1.57 7.74
C ILE A 17 -13.29 -0.96 6.42
N PRO A 18 -12.04 -1.23 5.97
CA PRO A 18 -11.55 -0.69 4.70
C PRO A 18 -12.26 -1.29 3.49
N THR A 19 -12.70 -2.56 3.57
CA THR A 19 -13.48 -3.20 2.49
C THR A 19 -14.85 -2.53 2.34
N PHE A 20 -15.50 -2.20 3.45
CA PHE A 20 -16.75 -1.45 3.47
C PHE A 20 -16.57 -0.03 2.90
N GLY A 21 -15.50 0.68 3.27
CA GLY A 21 -15.17 2.00 2.70
C GLY A 21 -15.01 1.96 1.17
N LEU A 22 -14.31 0.94 0.66
CA LEU A 22 -14.13 0.73 -0.77
C LEU A 22 -15.46 0.44 -1.49
N MET A 23 -16.31 -0.41 -0.90
CA MET A 23 -17.64 -0.71 -1.43
C MET A 23 -18.52 0.53 -1.47
N PHE A 24 -18.56 1.28 -0.37
CA PHE A 24 -19.35 2.50 -0.25
C PHE A 24 -18.93 3.51 -1.31
N LYS A 25 -17.63 3.76 -1.46
CA LYS A 25 -17.09 4.63 -2.51
C LYS A 25 -17.51 4.14 -3.89
N SER A 26 -17.35 2.85 -4.19
CA SER A 26 -17.68 2.30 -5.51
C SER A 26 -19.17 2.40 -5.84
N ALA A 27 -20.05 2.20 -4.85
CA ALA A 27 -21.49 2.35 -5.00
C ALA A 27 -21.88 3.81 -5.23
N PHE A 28 -21.32 4.74 -4.45
CA PHE A 28 -21.53 6.18 -4.63
C PHE A 28 -21.03 6.66 -6.00
N PHE A 29 -19.92 6.11 -6.49
CA PHE A 29 -19.44 6.39 -7.83
C PHE A 29 -20.41 5.91 -8.91
N ALA A 30 -20.92 4.67 -8.80
CA ALA A 30 -21.90 4.16 -9.75
C ALA A 30 -23.19 5.00 -9.79
N ILE A 31 -23.69 5.41 -8.61
CA ILE A 31 -24.87 6.28 -8.50
C ILE A 31 -24.57 7.67 -9.10
N GLY A 32 -23.44 8.26 -8.74
CA GLY A 32 -23.03 9.58 -9.23
C GLY A 32 -22.87 9.63 -10.74
N ILE A 33 -22.33 8.58 -11.36
CA ILE A 33 -22.21 8.46 -12.82
C ILE A 33 -23.60 8.32 -13.46
N LYS A 34 -24.48 7.49 -12.90
CA LYS A 34 -25.82 7.26 -13.47
C LYS A 34 -26.73 8.48 -13.38
N LEU A 35 -26.63 9.25 -12.30
CA LEU A 35 -27.45 10.43 -12.06
C LEU A 35 -26.84 11.72 -12.64
N GLU A 36 -25.73 11.63 -13.38
CA GLU A 36 -24.95 12.78 -13.87
C GLU A 36 -24.69 13.82 -12.76
N GLY A 37 -24.40 13.31 -11.56
CA GLY A 37 -24.30 14.11 -10.34
C GLY A 37 -23.10 15.06 -10.37
N ASN A 38 -23.21 16.15 -9.61
CA ASN A 38 -22.13 17.13 -9.48
C ASN A 38 -20.83 16.48 -8.96
N THR A 39 -19.68 16.91 -9.48
CA THR A 39 -18.34 16.39 -9.17
C THR A 39 -18.02 16.41 -7.67
N TYR A 40 -18.60 17.36 -6.91
CA TYR A 40 -18.45 17.42 -5.44
C TYR A 40 -18.96 16.17 -4.72
N THR A 41 -19.91 15.44 -5.31
CA THR A 41 -20.44 14.19 -4.74
C THR A 41 -19.35 13.11 -4.61
N PHE A 42 -18.39 13.08 -5.55
CA PHE A 42 -17.26 12.14 -5.49
C PHE A 42 -16.30 12.47 -4.35
N VAL A 43 -16.18 13.74 -3.96
CA VAL A 43 -15.32 14.18 -2.86
C VAL A 43 -15.79 13.58 -1.53
N ILE A 44 -17.10 13.57 -1.29
CA ILE A 44 -17.70 12.95 -0.09
C ILE A 44 -17.37 11.46 -0.04
N ALA A 45 -17.47 10.75 -1.16
CA ALA A 45 -17.14 9.33 -1.24
C ALA A 45 -15.66 9.05 -0.90
N PHE A 46 -14.74 9.91 -1.36
CA PHE A 46 -13.33 9.81 -0.99
C PHE A 46 -13.06 10.14 0.49
N PHE A 47 -13.79 11.10 1.07
CA PHE A 47 -13.67 11.40 2.50
C PHE A 47 -14.05 10.17 3.34
N VAL A 48 -15.18 9.53 3.04
CA VAL A 48 -15.62 8.33 3.78
C VAL A 48 -14.62 7.18 3.62
N ASP A 49 -14.16 6.89 2.40
CA ASP A 49 -13.13 5.86 2.16
C ASP A 49 -11.80 6.17 2.88
N GLY A 50 -11.43 7.45 2.94
CA GLY A 50 -10.29 7.96 3.69
C GLY A 50 -10.38 7.63 5.18
N PHE A 51 -11.52 7.90 5.82
CA PHE A 51 -11.77 7.57 7.22
C PHE A 51 -11.77 6.06 7.49
N CYS A 52 -12.22 5.25 6.52
CA CYS A 52 -12.14 3.79 6.59
C CYS A 52 -10.70 3.24 6.42
N GLY A 53 -9.72 4.10 6.14
CA GLY A 53 -8.29 3.75 6.08
C GLY A 53 -7.79 3.31 4.70
N MET A 54 -8.66 3.31 3.68
CA MET A 54 -8.36 2.97 2.28
C MET A 54 -7.63 1.60 2.13
N TRP A 55 -7.06 1.36 0.96
CA TRP A 55 -6.27 0.17 0.66
C TRP A 55 -5.04 -0.02 1.57
N ILE A 56 -4.51 1.06 2.18
CA ILE A 56 -3.35 1.01 3.08
C ILE A 56 -3.70 0.25 4.37
N SER A 57 -4.88 0.49 4.93
CA SER A 57 -5.39 -0.23 6.11
C SER A 57 -5.62 -1.71 5.82
N LEU A 58 -6.16 -2.02 4.63
CA LEU A 58 -6.35 -3.39 4.17
C LEU A 58 -5.01 -4.14 4.09
N LEU A 59 -3.99 -3.52 3.49
CA LEU A 59 -2.64 -4.08 3.43
C LEU A 59 -2.01 -4.27 4.80
N ALA A 60 -2.08 -3.25 5.67
CA ALA A 60 -1.54 -3.34 7.02
C ALA A 60 -2.19 -4.49 7.81
N SER A 61 -3.48 -4.71 7.62
CA SER A 61 -4.24 -5.81 8.23
C SER A 61 -3.83 -7.16 7.65
N ALA A 62 -3.62 -7.26 6.33
CA ALA A 62 -3.14 -8.47 5.67
C ALA A 62 -1.75 -8.89 6.18
N TYR A 63 -0.78 -7.96 6.25
CA TYR A 63 0.55 -8.28 6.80
C TYR A 63 0.48 -8.72 8.26
N SER A 64 -0.40 -8.10 9.05
CA SER A 64 -0.57 -8.46 10.46
C SER A 64 -1.21 -9.85 10.60
N PHE A 65 -2.21 -10.16 9.79
CA PHE A 65 -2.84 -11.49 9.74
C PHE A 65 -1.84 -12.58 9.34
N THR A 66 -1.02 -12.33 8.32
CA THR A 66 0.03 -13.26 7.90
C THR A 66 1.10 -13.43 8.97
N ALA A 67 1.47 -12.36 9.67
CA ALA A 67 2.41 -12.44 10.79
C ALA A 67 1.86 -13.27 11.97
N ASP A 68 0.54 -13.25 12.20
CA ASP A 68 -0.09 -14.05 13.27
C ASP A 68 -0.19 -15.54 12.89
N MET A 69 -0.36 -15.87 11.60
CA MET A 69 -0.46 -17.25 11.12
C MET A 69 0.88 -17.96 10.90
N THR A 70 2.00 -17.23 10.92
CA THR A 70 3.32 -17.77 10.60
C THR A 70 4.22 -17.83 11.81
N ASN A 71 4.86 -18.98 12.03
CA ASN A 71 5.83 -19.16 13.11
C ASN A 71 7.07 -18.27 12.91
N TYR A 72 7.70 -17.87 14.03
CA TYR A 72 8.88 -16.99 14.05
C TYR A 72 10.02 -17.54 13.17
N GLY A 73 10.75 -16.63 12.51
CA GLY A 73 11.89 -16.97 11.66
C GLY A 73 11.56 -17.06 10.16
N LYS A 74 12.04 -18.12 9.50
CA LYS A 74 11.98 -18.26 8.03
C LYS A 74 10.54 -18.33 7.49
N SER A 75 9.60 -18.92 8.24
CA SER A 75 8.21 -19.06 7.82
C SER A 75 7.46 -17.73 7.76
N ARG A 76 7.73 -16.79 8.68
CA ARG A 76 7.16 -15.44 8.65
C ARG A 76 7.67 -14.61 7.48
N LEU A 77 8.96 -14.72 7.18
CA LEU A 77 9.53 -14.07 6.00
C LEU A 77 8.86 -14.59 4.71
N PHE A 78 8.66 -15.91 4.61
CA PHE A 78 7.96 -16.52 3.48
C PHE A 78 6.52 -16.01 3.34
N GLY A 79 5.79 -15.91 4.45
CA GLY A 79 4.43 -15.35 4.46
C GLY A 79 4.37 -13.91 3.95
N VAL A 80 5.27 -13.04 4.43
CA VAL A 80 5.34 -11.64 3.98
C VAL A 80 5.64 -11.56 2.48
N VAL A 81 6.58 -12.37 1.99
CA VAL A 81 6.91 -12.44 0.56
C VAL A 81 5.71 -12.91 -0.27
N PHE A 82 4.96 -13.89 0.22
CA PHE A 82 3.76 -14.38 -0.45
C PHE A 82 2.68 -13.30 -0.58
N VAL A 83 2.45 -12.50 0.47
CA VAL A 83 1.53 -11.35 0.44
C VAL A 83 2.00 -10.30 -0.58
N GLU A 84 3.31 -10.05 -0.68
CA GLU A 84 3.85 -9.09 -1.65
C GLU A 84 3.63 -9.57 -3.11
N ILE A 85 3.83 -10.86 -3.37
CA ILE A 85 3.61 -11.45 -4.70
C ILE A 85 2.14 -11.37 -5.07
N THR A 86 1.24 -11.75 -4.16
CA THR A 86 -0.21 -11.66 -4.41
C THR A 86 -0.67 -10.22 -4.60
N LEU A 87 -0.11 -9.27 -3.86
CA LEU A 87 -0.36 -7.84 -4.07
C LEU A 87 0.10 -7.39 -5.47
N GLY A 88 1.32 -7.74 -5.88
CA GLY A 88 1.87 -7.38 -7.18
C GLY A 88 1.02 -7.93 -8.34
N VAL A 89 0.67 -9.22 -8.27
CA VAL A 89 -0.20 -9.88 -9.25
C VAL A 89 -1.60 -9.25 -9.26
N GLY A 90 -2.18 -9.00 -8.08
CA GLY A 90 -3.51 -8.37 -7.95
C GLY A 90 -3.55 -6.96 -8.55
N VAL A 91 -2.53 -6.14 -8.32
CA VAL A 91 -2.40 -4.81 -8.92
C VAL A 91 -2.28 -4.91 -10.44
N ALA A 92 -1.43 -5.81 -10.96
CA ALA A 92 -1.27 -6.00 -12.40
C ALA A 92 -2.58 -6.44 -13.07
N LEU A 93 -3.25 -7.45 -12.52
CA LEU A 93 -4.55 -7.92 -13.02
C LEU A 93 -5.63 -6.84 -12.90
N GLY A 94 -5.65 -6.07 -11.81
CA GLY A 94 -6.60 -4.98 -11.61
C GLY A 94 -6.44 -3.87 -12.65
N ILE A 95 -5.22 -3.43 -12.93
CA ILE A 95 -4.95 -2.41 -13.96
C ILE A 95 -5.29 -2.95 -15.36
N PHE A 96 -4.92 -4.20 -15.65
CA PHE A 96 -5.22 -4.84 -16.93
C PHE A 96 -6.73 -4.94 -17.17
N THR A 97 -7.45 -5.58 -16.24
CA THR A 97 -8.89 -5.83 -16.36
C THR A 97 -9.70 -4.53 -16.35
N SER A 98 -9.34 -3.56 -15.50
CA SER A 98 -10.04 -2.27 -15.46
C SER A 98 -9.96 -1.51 -16.79
N GLY A 99 -8.81 -1.52 -17.48
CA GLY A 99 -8.67 -0.87 -18.78
C GLY A 99 -9.62 -1.42 -19.85
N TYR A 100 -9.81 -2.73 -19.89
CA TYR A 100 -10.72 -3.41 -20.81
C TYR A 100 -12.19 -3.24 -20.43
N ILE A 101 -12.51 -3.35 -19.14
CA ILE A 101 -13.88 -3.14 -18.63
C ILE A 101 -14.35 -1.73 -18.98
N ILE A 102 -13.51 -0.72 -18.76
CA ILE A 102 -13.82 0.67 -19.08
C ILE A 102 -13.99 0.87 -20.60
N LYS A 103 -13.18 0.20 -21.43
CA LYS A 103 -13.29 0.33 -22.89
C LYS A 103 -14.60 -0.25 -23.44
N PHE A 104 -15.01 -1.43 -22.96
CA PHE A 104 -16.16 -2.15 -23.50
C PHE A 104 -17.48 -1.80 -22.84
N PHE A 105 -17.47 -1.62 -21.52
CA PHE A 105 -18.68 -1.41 -20.73
C PHE A 105 -18.76 0.00 -20.15
N GLY A 106 -17.70 0.80 -20.21
CA GLY A 106 -17.69 2.14 -19.63
C GLY A 106 -17.47 2.17 -18.12
N PHE A 107 -17.34 3.37 -17.56
CA PHE A 107 -17.02 3.57 -16.14
C PHE A 107 -18.10 3.08 -15.18
N LEU A 108 -19.38 3.21 -15.55
CA LEU A 108 -20.51 2.80 -14.70
C LEU A 108 -20.42 1.30 -14.32
N TYR A 109 -20.28 0.44 -15.31
CA TYR A 109 -20.20 -1.01 -15.10
C TYR A 109 -18.90 -1.41 -14.39
N GLY A 110 -17.81 -0.68 -14.62
CA GLY A 110 -16.58 -0.83 -13.83
C GLY A 110 -16.81 -0.58 -12.33
N SER A 111 -17.53 0.49 -11.98
CA SER A 111 -17.88 0.78 -10.59
C SER A 111 -18.81 -0.26 -9.97
N VAL A 112 -19.80 -0.76 -10.71
CA VAL A 112 -20.72 -1.81 -10.24
C VAL A 112 -19.98 -3.13 -10.00
N LEU A 113 -19.08 -3.53 -10.89
CA LEU A 113 -18.26 -4.73 -10.70
C LEU A 113 -17.40 -4.64 -9.44
N MET A 114 -16.83 -3.46 -9.15
CA MET A 114 -16.07 -3.25 -7.91
C MET A 114 -16.92 -3.38 -6.64
N VAL A 115 -18.19 -2.97 -6.68
CA VAL A 115 -19.13 -3.23 -5.58
C VAL A 115 -19.34 -4.74 -5.41
N GLY A 116 -19.55 -5.48 -6.51
CA GLY A 116 -19.72 -6.93 -6.47
C GLY A 116 -18.52 -7.67 -5.87
N VAL A 117 -17.30 -7.28 -6.28
CA VAL A 117 -16.05 -7.80 -5.69
C VAL A 117 -15.96 -7.48 -4.21
N GLY A 118 -16.32 -6.25 -3.81
CA GLY A 118 -16.34 -5.86 -2.41
C GLY A 118 -17.33 -6.67 -1.57
N VAL A 119 -18.55 -6.95 -2.09
CA VAL A 119 -19.52 -7.83 -1.41
C VAL A 119 -18.93 -9.23 -1.20
N LEU A 120 -18.31 -9.79 -2.24
CA LEU A 120 -17.66 -11.10 -2.16
C LEU A 120 -16.53 -11.09 -1.11
N LEU A 121 -15.70 -10.06 -1.08
CA LEU A 121 -14.63 -9.91 -0.09
C LEU A 121 -15.19 -9.80 1.34
N CYS A 122 -16.26 -9.02 1.55
CA CYS A 122 -16.94 -8.94 2.83
C CYS A 122 -17.48 -10.31 3.27
N PHE A 123 -18.08 -11.07 2.34
CA PHE A 123 -18.55 -12.43 2.61
C PHE A 123 -17.39 -13.37 2.99
N LEU A 124 -16.27 -13.33 2.26
CA LEU A 124 -15.08 -14.12 2.59
C LEU A 124 -14.47 -13.73 3.94
N ILE A 125 -14.42 -12.44 4.27
CA ILE A 125 -13.96 -11.94 5.57
C ILE A 125 -14.89 -12.42 6.70
N ILE A 126 -16.19 -12.55 6.44
CA ILE A 126 -17.15 -13.07 7.41
C ILE A 126 -16.93 -14.57 7.68
N LEU A 127 -16.55 -15.33 6.66
CA LEU A 127 -16.22 -16.75 6.78
C LEU A 127 -14.82 -17.01 7.37
N LEU A 128 -13.95 -16.01 7.33
CA LEU A 128 -12.58 -16.15 7.80
C LEU A 128 -12.55 -16.37 9.31
N PRO A 129 -11.89 -17.45 9.81
CA PRO A 129 -11.73 -17.66 11.23
C PRO A 129 -10.87 -16.54 11.83
N GLU A 130 -11.21 -16.12 13.03
CA GLU A 130 -10.48 -15.06 13.71
C GLU A 130 -9.07 -15.55 14.09
N SER A 131 -8.04 -14.93 13.52
CA SER A 131 -6.64 -15.35 13.73
C SER A 131 -6.12 -15.00 15.13
N VAL A 132 -6.71 -13.99 15.75
CA VAL A 132 -6.37 -13.63 17.13
C VAL A 132 -7.13 -14.59 18.02
N ARG A 133 -6.45 -15.64 18.49
CA ARG A 133 -6.92 -16.36 19.68
C ARG A 133 -7.08 -15.31 20.78
N SER A 134 -8.31 -15.14 21.24
CA SER A 134 -8.66 -14.39 22.46
C SER A 134 -7.99 -15.08 23.65
N THR A 135 -6.68 -14.88 23.78
CA THR A 135 -5.90 -15.33 24.92
C THR A 135 -5.24 -14.11 25.51
N ASN A 136 -5.86 -13.69 26.60
CA ASN A 136 -5.37 -12.83 27.66
C ASN A 136 -5.54 -11.32 27.50
N LYS A 137 -6.56 -10.89 28.24
CA LYS A 137 -6.74 -9.59 28.89
C LYS A 137 -6.91 -8.43 27.93
N ILE A 138 -8.17 -7.98 27.89
CA ILE A 138 -8.53 -6.56 27.79
C ILE A 138 -7.52 -5.79 28.64
N THR A 139 -6.46 -5.29 28.00
CA THR A 139 -5.75 -4.15 28.53
C THR A 139 -6.71 -3.01 28.28
N THR A 140 -7.28 -2.50 29.37
CA THR A 140 -8.05 -1.26 29.51
C THR A 140 -7.19 -0.06 29.12
N MET A 141 -6.58 -0.11 27.95
CA MET A 141 -5.86 1.00 27.36
C MET A 141 -6.84 1.68 26.42
N THR A 142 -7.26 2.88 26.81
CA THR A 142 -8.12 3.73 26.00
C THR A 142 -7.45 4.02 24.64
N GLN A 143 -8.23 4.29 23.58
CA GLN A 143 -7.67 4.61 22.25
C GLN A 143 -6.65 5.78 22.33
N LEU A 144 -6.86 6.70 23.28
CA LEU A 144 -5.95 7.79 23.64
C LEU A 144 -4.62 7.32 24.22
N GLU A 145 -4.57 6.24 25.00
CA GLU A 145 -3.32 5.67 25.52
C GLU A 145 -2.51 4.94 24.46
N TYR A 146 -3.18 4.30 23.48
CA TYR A 146 -2.50 3.77 22.30
C TYR A 146 -1.91 4.88 21.43
N LEU A 147 -2.67 5.96 21.23
CA LEU A 147 -2.21 7.14 20.50
C LEU A 147 -1.06 7.83 21.25
N LYS A 148 -1.18 7.97 22.57
CA LYS A 148 -0.13 8.48 23.47
C LYS A 148 1.10 7.58 23.48
N ASN A 149 0.96 6.25 23.42
CA ASN A 149 2.09 5.32 23.37
C ASN A 149 2.79 5.37 22.00
N ALA A 150 2.03 5.38 20.91
CA ALA A 150 2.55 5.57 19.56
C ALA A 150 3.27 6.92 19.42
N VAL A 151 2.69 7.99 19.96
CA VAL A 151 3.28 9.33 19.99
C VAL A 151 4.47 9.39 20.97
N SER A 152 4.41 8.70 22.11
CA SER A 152 5.52 8.64 23.07
C SER A 152 6.74 7.94 22.50
N PHE A 153 6.55 7.00 21.56
CA PHE A 153 7.65 6.39 20.81
C PHE A 153 8.39 7.44 19.96
N TYR A 154 7.67 8.40 19.39
CA TYR A 154 8.26 9.55 18.70
C TYR A 154 8.81 10.63 19.64
N ILE A 155 8.52 10.59 20.95
CA ILE A 155 8.90 11.62 21.93
C ILE A 155 10.03 11.17 22.86
N LYS A 156 10.11 9.88 23.23
CA LYS A 156 11.16 9.36 24.12
C LYS A 156 12.54 9.60 23.52
N LYS A 157 13.43 10.21 24.31
CA LYS A 157 14.83 10.45 23.91
C LYS A 157 15.55 9.11 23.77
N THR A 158 15.77 8.69 22.53
CA THR A 158 16.68 7.62 22.15
C THR A 158 17.63 8.19 21.11
N SER A 159 18.90 7.80 21.11
CA SER A 159 19.90 8.25 20.11
C SER A 159 19.45 8.02 18.66
N LEU A 160 18.57 7.04 18.45
CA LEU A 160 18.01 6.66 17.15
C LEU A 160 16.71 7.40 16.77
N ARG A 161 16.17 8.27 17.65
CA ARG A 161 14.90 8.98 17.44
C ARG A 161 14.94 9.87 16.21
N ASN A 162 15.98 10.71 16.08
CA ASN A 162 16.09 11.66 14.97
C ASN A 162 16.23 10.92 13.64
N LYS A 163 16.98 9.81 13.61
CA LYS A 163 17.10 8.95 12.43
C LYS A 163 15.74 8.33 12.07
N PHE A 164 14.99 7.82 13.04
CA PHE A 164 13.66 7.24 12.78
C PHE A 164 12.65 8.27 12.27
N ILE A 165 12.58 9.46 12.89
CA ILE A 165 11.71 10.55 12.44
C ILE A 165 12.08 10.97 11.02
N LEU A 166 13.37 11.14 10.74
CA LEU A 166 13.84 11.50 9.40
C LEU A 166 13.43 10.45 8.35
N LEU A 167 13.64 9.17 8.64
CA LEU A 167 13.22 8.07 7.76
C LEU A 167 11.70 8.03 7.55
N ALA A 168 10.91 8.26 8.59
CA ALA A 168 9.45 8.32 8.51
C ALA A 168 8.96 9.50 7.65
N VAL A 169 9.60 10.67 7.78
CA VAL A 169 9.31 11.84 6.95
C VAL A 169 9.64 11.57 5.49
N ILE A 170 10.84 11.04 5.19
CA ILE A 170 11.25 10.71 3.81
C ILE A 170 10.28 9.69 3.20
N PHE A 171 9.92 8.64 3.95
CA PHE A 171 8.95 7.64 3.50
C PHE A 171 7.58 8.27 3.19
N SER A 172 7.10 9.16 4.05
CA SER A 172 5.81 9.81 3.89
C SER A 172 5.78 10.73 2.67
N LEU A 173 6.84 11.53 2.47
CA LEU A 173 6.99 12.38 1.29
C LEU A 173 7.08 11.57 0.00
N GLN A 174 7.81 10.46 0.01
CA GLN A 174 7.91 9.56 -1.14
C GLN A 174 6.55 8.91 -1.45
N ALA A 175 5.83 8.45 -0.42
CA ALA A 175 4.51 7.86 -0.58
C ALA A 175 3.50 8.88 -1.14
N LEU A 176 3.49 10.11 -0.61
CA LEU A 176 2.66 11.20 -1.08
C LEU A 176 2.95 11.51 -2.56
N SER A 177 4.23 11.61 -2.93
CA SER A 177 4.65 11.88 -4.30
C SER A 177 4.23 10.77 -5.26
N ASN A 178 4.38 9.50 -4.87
CA ASN A 178 4.03 8.39 -5.73
C ASN A 178 2.51 8.25 -5.92
N ILE A 179 1.72 8.39 -4.84
CA ILE A 179 0.25 8.35 -4.92
C ILE A 179 -0.27 9.53 -5.73
N GLY A 180 0.23 10.74 -5.46
CA GLY A 180 -0.14 11.95 -6.20
C GLY A 180 0.15 11.79 -7.70
N ARG A 181 1.33 11.27 -8.05
CA ARG A 181 1.67 10.99 -9.44
C ARG A 181 0.71 10.03 -10.11
N ILE A 182 0.34 8.91 -9.49
CA ILE A 182 -0.55 7.92 -10.12
C ILE A 182 -1.89 8.58 -10.52
N ASN A 183 -2.43 9.43 -9.66
CA ASN A 183 -3.71 10.11 -9.91
C ASN A 183 -3.59 11.17 -11.02
N VAL A 184 -2.54 12.00 -11.00
CA VAL A 184 -2.32 13.05 -11.99
C VAL A 184 -1.91 12.46 -13.34
N TYR A 185 -1.13 11.39 -13.36
CA TYR A 185 -0.64 10.75 -14.58
C TYR A 185 -1.78 10.29 -15.48
N THR A 186 -2.80 9.66 -14.91
CA THR A 186 -3.96 9.18 -15.69
C THR A 186 -4.70 10.35 -16.35
N LEU A 187 -4.90 11.46 -15.63
CA LEU A 187 -5.52 12.66 -16.19
C LEU A 187 -4.66 13.30 -17.28
N TYR A 188 -3.34 13.31 -17.08
CA TYR A 188 -2.37 13.88 -18.01
C TYR A 188 -2.39 13.17 -19.37
N VAL A 189 -2.34 11.84 -19.37
CA VAL A 189 -2.30 11.06 -20.62
C VAL A 189 -3.66 10.96 -21.32
N MET A 190 -4.76 11.19 -20.59
CA MET A 190 -6.10 11.25 -21.18
C MET A 190 -6.37 12.57 -21.91
N ASN A 191 -5.68 13.64 -21.54
CA ASN A 191 -5.88 14.96 -22.14
C ASN A 191 -5.01 15.15 -23.41
N SER A 192 -5.32 16.18 -24.19
CA SER A 192 -4.46 16.64 -25.29
C SER A 192 -3.06 17.00 -24.75
N PRO A 193 -1.95 16.60 -25.38
CA PRO A 193 -1.81 16.07 -26.76
C PRO A 193 -1.85 14.54 -26.92
N PHE A 194 -1.93 13.76 -25.85
CA PHE A 194 -1.73 12.30 -25.90
C PHE A 194 -3.01 11.51 -26.19
N CYS A 195 -4.13 11.89 -25.56
CA CYS A 195 -5.44 11.27 -25.77
C CYS A 195 -5.43 9.72 -25.71
N TRP A 196 -4.71 9.14 -24.73
CA TRP A 196 -4.61 7.69 -24.59
C TRP A 196 -5.95 7.07 -24.22
N ASN A 197 -6.26 5.92 -24.84
CA ASN A 197 -7.43 5.13 -24.46
C ASN A 197 -7.18 4.34 -23.16
N SER A 198 -8.27 3.89 -22.51
CA SER A 198 -8.20 3.17 -21.22
C SER A 198 -7.37 1.88 -21.29
N VAL A 199 -7.33 1.21 -22.45
CA VAL A 199 -6.54 -0.03 -22.64
C VAL A 199 -5.05 0.27 -22.73
N LEU A 200 -4.64 1.33 -23.41
CA LEU A 200 -3.24 1.73 -23.53
C LEU A 200 -2.70 2.18 -22.18
N ILE A 201 -3.49 2.96 -21.42
CA ILE A 201 -3.17 3.35 -20.04
C ILE A 201 -3.01 2.10 -19.16
N GLY A 202 -3.93 1.14 -19.29
CA GLY A 202 -3.87 -0.12 -18.56
C GLY A 202 -2.63 -0.95 -18.90
N LEU A 203 -2.40 -1.23 -20.18
CA LEU A 203 -1.24 -2.00 -20.66
C LEU A 203 0.08 -1.35 -20.26
N PHE A 204 0.20 -0.04 -20.43
CA PHE A 204 1.38 0.71 -20.02
C PHE A 204 1.57 0.66 -18.49
N GLY A 205 0.50 0.82 -17.72
CA GLY A 205 0.52 0.73 -16.26
C GLY A 205 0.98 -0.65 -15.76
N VAL A 206 0.52 -1.73 -16.39
CA VAL A 206 0.95 -3.10 -16.09
C VAL A 206 2.41 -3.30 -16.45
N GLY A 207 2.81 -2.96 -17.68
CA GLY A 207 4.19 -3.11 -18.14
C GLY A 207 5.17 -2.36 -17.24
N ARG A 208 4.84 -1.12 -16.86
CA ARG A 208 5.62 -0.34 -15.90
C ARG A 208 5.69 -1.01 -14.52
N SER A 209 4.55 -1.42 -13.96
CA SER A 209 4.50 -1.97 -12.60
C SER A 209 5.28 -3.27 -12.48
N VAL A 210 5.11 -4.18 -13.46
CA VAL A 210 5.82 -5.46 -13.52
C VAL A 210 7.31 -5.24 -13.74
N ALA A 211 7.70 -4.38 -14.69
CA ALA A 211 9.11 -4.07 -14.92
C ALA A 211 9.79 -3.51 -13.66
N GLN A 212 9.15 -2.54 -12.99
CA GLN A 212 9.68 -1.96 -11.76
C GLN A 212 9.75 -2.96 -10.60
N MET A 213 8.85 -3.94 -10.53
CA MET A 213 8.86 -5.01 -9.53
C MET A 213 9.98 -6.03 -9.80
N ILE A 214 10.15 -6.46 -11.04
CA ILE A 214 11.23 -7.40 -11.43
C ILE A 214 12.58 -6.76 -11.16
N VAL A 215 12.76 -5.52 -11.62
CA VAL A 215 13.99 -4.76 -11.42
C VAL A 215 14.29 -4.59 -9.94
N SER A 216 13.31 -4.17 -9.14
CA SER A 216 13.53 -3.93 -7.72
C SER A 216 13.99 -5.21 -7.03
N VAL A 217 13.37 -6.36 -7.30
CA VAL A 217 13.79 -7.63 -6.71
C VAL A 217 15.16 -8.08 -7.21
N ALA A 218 15.39 -8.09 -8.52
CA ALA A 218 16.61 -8.61 -9.14
C ALA A 218 17.85 -7.78 -8.80
N LEU A 219 17.72 -6.44 -8.79
CA LEU A 219 18.86 -5.55 -8.58
C LEU A 219 19.11 -5.23 -7.10
N THR A 220 18.17 -5.51 -6.19
CA THR A 220 18.36 -5.19 -4.76
C THR A 220 19.56 -5.92 -4.14
N GLN A 221 19.69 -7.23 -4.34
CA GLN A 221 20.82 -8.00 -3.78
C GLN A 221 22.20 -7.59 -4.31
N PRO A 222 22.42 -7.45 -5.64
CA PRO A 222 23.71 -7.00 -6.14
C PRO A 222 24.02 -5.55 -5.74
N LEU A 223 23.02 -4.66 -5.71
CA LEU A 223 23.24 -3.28 -5.29
C LEU A 223 23.58 -3.15 -3.81
N TYR A 224 23.00 -3.97 -2.93
CA TYR A 224 23.43 -4.02 -1.52
C TYR A 224 24.88 -4.48 -1.33
N LYS A 225 25.45 -5.22 -2.27
CA LYS A 225 26.87 -5.61 -2.25
C LYS A 225 27.78 -4.52 -2.81
N CYS A 226 27.28 -3.70 -3.73
CA CYS A 226 28.04 -2.69 -4.45
C CYS A 226 28.00 -1.30 -3.79
N MET A 227 26.90 -0.96 -3.10
CA MET A 227 26.63 0.39 -2.63
C MET A 227 26.14 0.42 -1.18
N SER A 228 26.37 1.54 -0.49
CA SER A 228 25.79 1.77 0.84
C SER A 228 24.27 1.98 0.75
N LYS A 229 23.55 1.66 1.83
CA LYS A 229 22.09 1.82 1.93
C LYS A 229 21.66 3.26 1.63
N ASP A 230 22.41 4.25 2.13
CA ASP A 230 22.13 5.66 1.91
C ASP A 230 22.28 6.05 0.44
N ALA A 231 23.32 5.53 -0.24
CA ALA A 231 23.51 5.78 -1.67
C ALA A 231 22.38 5.18 -2.52
N MET A 232 21.85 4.01 -2.15
CA MET A 232 20.70 3.41 -2.83
C MET A 232 19.44 4.27 -2.72
N VAL A 233 19.20 4.89 -1.56
CA VAL A 233 18.09 5.83 -1.37
C VAL A 233 18.27 7.06 -2.27
N VAL A 234 19.49 7.63 -2.33
CA VAL A 234 19.78 8.80 -3.17
C VAL A 234 19.61 8.48 -4.66
N VAL A 235 20.16 7.36 -5.14
CA VAL A 235 20.02 6.94 -6.55
C VAL A 235 18.54 6.70 -6.91
N GLY A 236 17.80 6.04 -6.03
CA GLY A 236 16.36 5.81 -6.22
C GLY A 236 15.57 7.11 -6.30
N SER A 237 15.88 8.08 -5.43
CA SER A 237 15.25 9.40 -5.44
C SER A 237 15.62 10.22 -6.69
N LEU A 238 16.88 10.20 -7.13
CA LEU A 238 17.31 10.88 -8.36
C LEU A 238 16.63 10.28 -9.60
N SER A 239 16.53 8.95 -9.67
CA SER A 239 15.78 8.25 -10.72
C SER A 239 14.29 8.61 -10.70
N ALA A 240 13.68 8.77 -9.51
CA ALA A 240 12.30 9.23 -9.37
C ALA A 240 12.12 10.67 -9.88
N ILE A 241 13.03 11.59 -9.52
CA ILE A 241 13.01 12.98 -10.00
C ILE A 241 13.13 13.00 -11.53
N GLY A 242 14.09 12.27 -12.10
CA GLY A 242 14.25 12.18 -13.55
C GLY A 242 12.99 11.64 -14.25
N CYS A 243 12.36 10.61 -13.68
CA CYS A 243 11.09 10.09 -14.18
C CYS A 243 9.99 11.16 -14.18
N TYR A 244 9.89 11.96 -13.11
CA TYR A 244 8.85 12.98 -12.96
C TYR A 244 9.09 14.16 -13.90
N VAL A 245 10.33 14.64 -14.00
CA VAL A 245 10.71 15.72 -14.92
C VAL A 245 10.47 15.29 -16.37
N LEU A 246 10.88 14.07 -16.75
CA LEU A 246 10.63 13.56 -18.10
C LEU A 246 9.13 13.43 -18.40
N THR A 247 8.33 13.00 -17.41
CA THR A 247 6.87 12.93 -17.56
C THR A 247 6.27 14.32 -17.74
N ALA A 248 6.72 15.31 -16.96
CA ALA A 248 6.20 16.67 -16.99
C ALA A 248 6.57 17.43 -18.28
N LEU A 249 7.75 17.14 -18.85
CA LEU A 249 8.23 17.75 -20.10
C LEU A 249 7.90 16.91 -21.34
N ALA A 250 7.16 15.81 -21.19
CA ALA A 250 6.84 14.94 -22.31
C ALA A 250 5.93 15.66 -23.30
N ILE A 251 6.34 15.68 -24.57
CA ILE A 251 5.54 16.22 -25.69
C ILE A 251 5.00 15.09 -26.57
N ASN A 252 5.74 13.98 -26.67
CA ASN A 252 5.45 12.84 -27.53
C ASN A 252 5.29 11.55 -26.72
N ASP A 253 4.46 10.63 -27.21
CA ASP A 253 4.26 9.30 -26.58
C ASP A 253 5.58 8.59 -26.31
N LYS A 254 6.55 8.71 -27.23
CA LYS A 254 7.88 8.11 -27.10
C LYS A 254 8.60 8.56 -25.82
N MET A 255 8.45 9.82 -25.42
CA MET A 255 9.04 10.32 -24.18
C MET A 255 8.37 9.68 -22.96
N LEU A 256 7.06 9.50 -23.00
CA LEU A 256 6.32 8.78 -21.95
C LEU A 256 6.74 7.31 -21.86
N PHE A 257 6.95 6.63 -22.98
CA PHE A 257 7.46 5.25 -23.00
C PHE A 257 8.87 5.11 -22.42
N MET A 258 9.69 6.17 -22.43
CA MET A 258 11.01 6.18 -21.78
C MET A 258 10.94 6.42 -20.27
N THR A 259 9.82 6.92 -19.73
CA THR A 259 9.68 7.23 -18.29
C THR A 259 9.90 6.03 -17.36
N PRO A 260 9.46 4.78 -17.66
CA PRO A 260 9.75 3.64 -16.81
C PRO A 260 11.23 3.26 -16.80
N VAL A 261 11.95 3.51 -17.91
CA VAL A 261 13.38 3.24 -18.05
C VAL A 261 14.18 4.22 -17.20
N VAL A 262 13.82 5.51 -17.21
CA VAL A 262 14.46 6.51 -16.34
C VAL A 262 14.08 6.29 -14.87
N GLY A 263 12.83 5.90 -14.61
CA GLY A 263 12.27 5.60 -13.29
C GLY A 263 12.47 4.16 -12.82
N LEU A 264 13.51 3.48 -13.32
CA LEU A 264 13.76 2.06 -13.06
C LEU A 264 14.06 1.78 -11.57
N PHE A 265 14.68 2.74 -10.87
CA PHE A 265 15.04 2.63 -9.45
C PHE A 265 14.02 3.26 -8.50
N LEU A 266 12.84 3.66 -8.98
CA LEU A 266 11.86 4.44 -8.20
C LEU A 266 11.38 3.75 -6.91
N ASN A 267 11.38 2.40 -6.87
CA ASN A 267 10.95 1.62 -5.70
C ASN A 267 12.05 1.40 -4.65
N PHE A 268 13.31 1.71 -4.95
CA PHE A 268 14.44 1.47 -4.04
C PHE A 268 14.33 2.22 -2.71
N PRO A 269 13.97 3.51 -2.66
CA PRO A 269 13.85 4.24 -1.41
C PRO A 269 12.82 3.60 -0.48
N VAL A 270 11.69 3.15 -1.03
CA VAL A 270 10.61 2.50 -0.26
C VAL A 270 11.11 1.20 0.37
N ILE A 271 11.87 0.38 -0.36
CA ILE A 271 12.39 -0.91 0.12
C ILE A 271 13.45 -0.70 1.20
N VAL A 272 14.45 0.16 0.92
CA VAL A 272 15.57 0.40 1.83
C VAL A 272 15.08 1.02 3.13
N ILE A 273 14.26 2.08 3.05
CA ILE A 273 13.73 2.74 4.23
C ILE A 273 12.87 1.79 5.08
N ARG A 274 12.02 0.98 4.43
CA ARG A 274 11.20 -0.03 5.13
C ARG A 274 12.09 -1.06 5.84
N SER A 275 13.19 -1.49 5.22
CA SER A 275 14.14 -2.41 5.84
C SER A 275 14.85 -1.79 7.05
N GLU A 276 15.29 -0.53 6.97
CA GLU A 276 15.92 0.19 8.08
C GLU A 276 14.94 0.39 9.24
N MET A 277 13.70 0.81 8.96
CA MET A 277 12.67 0.96 9.99
C MET A 277 12.38 -0.38 10.71
N SER A 278 12.39 -1.49 9.97
CA SER A 278 12.18 -2.83 10.55
C SER A 278 13.31 -3.26 11.49
N GLN A 279 14.55 -2.79 11.26
CA GLN A 279 15.72 -3.11 12.09
C GLN A 279 15.81 -2.23 13.34
N ILE A 280 15.35 -0.98 13.27
CA ILE A 280 15.38 -0.01 14.38
C ILE A 280 14.30 -0.30 15.43
N THR A 281 13.23 -1.01 15.05
CA THR A 281 12.16 -1.38 15.99
C THR A 281 12.67 -2.49 16.93
N PRO A 282 12.74 -2.27 18.27
CA PRO A 282 13.40 -3.21 19.19
C PRO A 282 12.75 -4.61 19.17
N ARG A 283 13.58 -5.66 19.01
CA ARG A 283 13.16 -7.08 19.10
C ARG A 283 12.53 -7.42 20.45
N GLU A 284 12.98 -6.76 21.52
CA GLU A 284 12.54 -6.98 22.90
C GLU A 284 11.04 -6.79 23.16
N ARG A 285 10.27 -6.12 22.28
CA ARG A 285 8.80 -6.04 22.45
C ARG A 285 7.99 -7.00 21.57
N GLN A 286 8.60 -7.68 20.60
CA GLN A 286 7.94 -8.79 19.92
C GLN A 286 7.87 -10.03 20.83
N ASP A 287 8.89 -10.21 21.69
CA ASP A 287 8.96 -11.32 22.65
C ASP A 287 8.06 -11.10 23.91
N ILE A 288 7.65 -9.86 24.21
CA ILE A 288 6.73 -9.58 25.34
C ILE A 288 5.31 -10.13 25.11
N LYS A 289 4.95 -10.53 23.87
CA LYS A 289 3.67 -11.18 23.60
C LYS A 289 3.65 -12.69 23.88
N TYR A 290 4.81 -13.33 24.07
CA TYR A 290 4.89 -14.75 24.41
C TYR A 290 6.00 -14.98 25.45
N PRO A 291 5.68 -15.16 26.75
CA PRO A 291 6.70 -15.62 27.68
C PRO A 291 7.29 -16.95 27.16
N PRO A 292 8.58 -17.23 27.40
CA PRO A 292 9.14 -18.53 27.09
C PRO A 292 8.30 -19.57 27.85
N VAL A 293 7.62 -20.44 27.10
CA VAL A 293 7.06 -21.66 27.67
C VAL A 293 8.27 -22.43 28.19
N SER A 294 8.41 -22.49 29.51
CA SER A 294 9.34 -23.40 30.15
C SER A 294 8.98 -24.80 29.66
N VAL A 295 9.88 -25.39 28.90
CA VAL A 295 9.89 -26.84 28.70
C VAL A 295 10.45 -27.39 30.00
N ASP A 296 9.56 -27.62 30.96
CA ASP A 296 9.88 -28.44 32.12
C ASP A 296 9.80 -29.91 31.65
N MET A 297 10.99 -30.50 31.47
CA MET A 297 11.20 -31.95 31.53
C MET A 297 11.11 -32.41 32.98
#